data_AF-A0A377LYL5-F1
#
_entry.id   AF-A0A377LYL5-F1
#
_cell.length_a   1.000
_cell.length_b   1.000
_cell.length_c   1.000
_cell.angle_alpha   90.00
_cell.angle_beta   90.00
_cell.angle_gamma   90.00
#
_symmetry.space_group_name_H-M   'P 1'
#
loop_
_entity.id
_entity.type
_entity.pdbx_description
1 polymer ?
#
loop_
_entity_poly.entity_id
_entity_poly.type
_entity_poly.pdbx_seq_one_letter_code
_entity_poly.pdbx_strand_id
1 'polypeptide(L)'
;MINGRNKEFTFAPHILPLQPRVMIVNAGEYKQKTRDQIRSSGYVIDTLEAAMWSVWNTDNFRDAILLAANLADDADSVAATAGQIAGALYGYSGIPLEWRNKLVQHERITKIAGELFERAPEGIFV
;
A
#
# COMPACT_ATOMS: atom_id res chain seq x y z
N MET A 1 17.54 8.49 11.42
CA MET A 1 18.21 9.51 12.26
C MET A 1 19.41 10.03 11.50
N ILE A 2 19.26 11.14 10.79
CA ILE A 2 20.39 11.78 10.10
C ILE A 2 21.22 12.62 11.08
N ASN A 3 20.63 13.09 12.19
CA ASN A 3 21.25 13.66 13.41
C ASN A 3 22.58 14.43 13.22
N GLY A 4 22.74 15.18 12.12
CA GLY A 4 23.98 15.90 11.79
C GLY A 4 25.19 15.04 11.39
N ARG A 5 25.03 13.73 11.12
CA ARG A 5 26.12 12.85 10.68
C ARG A 5 26.44 13.05 9.19
N ASN A 6 27.68 12.76 8.80
CA ASN A 6 28.11 12.84 7.40
C ASN A 6 27.44 11.75 6.54
N LYS A 7 27.59 11.87 5.22
CA LYS A 7 26.96 10.94 4.26
C LYS A 7 27.48 9.52 4.45
N GLU A 8 28.79 9.33 4.59
CA GLU A 8 29.38 8.00 4.75
C GLU A 8 28.78 7.27 5.96
N PHE A 9 28.63 7.99 7.08
CA PHE A 9 28.05 7.42 8.28
C PHE A 9 26.54 7.17 8.11
N THR A 10 25.78 8.15 7.61
CA THR A 10 24.31 8.06 7.51
C THR A 10 23.88 6.87 6.66
N PHE A 11 24.64 6.56 5.60
CA PHE A 11 24.35 5.47 4.67
C PHE A 11 25.18 4.20 4.94
N ALA A 12 25.95 4.14 6.02
CA ALA A 12 26.62 2.90 6.43
C ALA A 12 25.57 1.81 6.75
N PRO A 13 25.88 0.51 6.59
CA PRO A 13 25.00 -0.56 7.06
C PRO A 13 24.74 -0.42 8.57
N HIS A 14 23.46 -0.34 8.94
CA HIS A 14 23.05 -0.32 10.35
C HIS A 14 22.30 -1.62 10.67
N ILE A 15 22.74 -2.32 11.71
CA ILE A 15 21.95 -3.41 12.30
C ILE A 15 20.96 -2.75 13.25
N LEU A 16 19.70 -2.67 12.83
CA LEU A 16 18.61 -2.16 13.65
C LEU A 16 17.81 -3.33 14.24
N PRO A 17 17.35 -3.23 15.50
CA PRO A 17 16.45 -4.23 16.05
C PRO A 17 15.14 -4.27 15.25
N LEU A 18 14.58 -5.46 15.07
CA LEU A 18 13.25 -5.63 14.47
C LEU A 18 12.23 -4.80 15.24
N GLN A 19 11.49 -3.94 14.53
CA GLN A 19 10.50 -3.08 15.16
C GLN A 19 9.24 -3.90 15.50
N PRO A 20 8.78 -3.94 16.76
CA PRO A 20 7.65 -4.77 17.18
C PRO A 20 6.37 -4.53 16.36
N ARG A 21 6.11 -3.28 15.95
CA ARG A 21 4.95 -2.96 15.12
C ARG A 21 4.94 -3.65 13.75
N VAL A 22 6.12 -3.83 13.13
CA VAL A 22 6.22 -4.55 11.85
C VAL A 22 5.82 -6.01 12.05
N MET A 23 6.27 -6.63 13.15
CA MET A 23 5.93 -8.01 13.48
C MET A 23 4.43 -8.20 13.73
N ILE A 24 3.78 -7.24 14.40
CA ILE A 24 2.33 -7.23 14.65
C ILE A 24 1.55 -7.21 13.33
N VAL A 25 1.92 -6.32 12.40
CA VAL A 25 1.28 -6.27 11.08
C VAL A 25 1.53 -7.59 10.32
N ASN A 26 2.76 -8.09 10.31
CA ASN A 26 3.11 -9.35 9.65
C ASN A 26 2.35 -10.56 10.25
N ALA A 27 2.11 -10.57 11.55
CA ALA A 27 1.31 -11.60 12.23
C ALA A 27 -0.19 -11.56 11.85
N GLY A 28 -0.63 -10.52 11.15
CA GLY A 28 -2.02 -10.39 10.70
C GLY A 28 -2.96 -9.82 11.76
N GLU A 29 -2.45 -9.16 12.79
CA GLU A 29 -3.26 -8.60 13.88
C GLU A 29 -4.31 -7.60 13.39
N TYR A 30 -4.06 -6.90 12.27
CA TYR A 30 -5.03 -6.03 11.63
C TYR A 30 -6.34 -6.75 11.28
N LYS A 31 -6.34 -8.06 11.05
CA LYS A 31 -7.55 -8.82 10.65
C LYS A 31 -8.66 -8.80 11.70
N GLN A 32 -8.31 -8.58 12.97
CA GLN A 32 -9.25 -8.57 14.09
C GLN A 32 -9.51 -7.16 14.63
N LYS A 33 -8.89 -6.12 14.03
CA LYS A 33 -9.04 -4.75 14.50
C LYS A 33 -10.37 -4.15 14.06
N THR A 34 -10.96 -3.36 14.94
CA THR A 34 -12.06 -2.45 14.61
C THR A 34 -11.54 -1.14 14.01
N ARG A 35 -12.42 -0.38 13.36
CA ARG A 35 -12.06 0.86 12.66
C ARG A 35 -11.36 1.89 13.57
N ASP A 36 -11.81 2.03 14.82
CA ASP A 36 -11.25 2.96 15.81
C ASP A 36 -9.84 2.57 16.31
N GLN A 37 -9.41 1.34 16.04
CA GLN A 37 -8.08 0.84 16.37
C GLN A 37 -7.07 1.02 15.22
N ILE A 38 -7.54 1.45 14.05
CA ILE A 38 -6.73 1.70 12.85
C ILE A 38 -6.36 3.18 12.82
N ARG A 39 -5.08 3.45 12.55
CA ARG A 39 -4.55 4.80 12.37
C ARG A 39 -4.16 4.99 10.92
N SER A 40 -4.48 6.16 10.37
CA SER A 40 -4.08 6.61 9.03
C SER A 40 -3.13 7.80 9.11
N SER A 41 -2.13 7.74 9.98
CA SER A 41 -1.13 8.81 10.11
C SER A 41 -0.07 8.72 9.00
N GLY A 42 0.78 9.75 8.87
CA GLY A 42 1.94 9.76 7.98
C GLY A 42 3.08 8.79 8.36
N TYR A 43 2.89 7.94 9.36
CA TYR A 43 3.86 6.89 9.70
C TYR A 43 3.63 5.65 8.85
N VAL A 44 4.67 5.23 8.11
CA VAL A 44 4.61 4.11 7.15
C VAL A 44 3.98 2.82 7.68
N ILE A 45 4.14 2.49 8.98
CA ILE A 45 3.56 1.27 9.55
C ILE A 45 2.06 1.43 9.80
N ASP A 46 1.60 2.63 10.18
CA ASP A 46 0.17 2.93 10.29
C ASP A 46 -0.47 2.86 8.90
N THR A 47 0.16 3.45 7.87
CA THR A 47 -0.32 3.40 6.48
C THR A 47 -0.45 1.98 5.95
N LEU A 48 0.59 1.14 6.13
CA LEU A 48 0.58 -0.26 5.70
C LEU A 48 -0.52 -1.05 6.41
N GLU A 49 -0.63 -0.90 7.74
CA GLU A 49 -1.64 -1.58 8.54
C GLU A 49 -3.06 -1.20 8.10
N ALA A 50 -3.33 0.09 7.90
CA ALA A 50 -4.62 0.61 7.47
C ALA A 50 -5.00 0.14 6.06
N ALA A 51 -4.04 0.07 5.13
CA ALA A 51 -4.27 -0.44 3.79
C ALA A 51 -4.61 -1.94 3.80
N MET A 52 -3.83 -2.75 4.53
CA MET A 52 -4.10 -4.18 4.67
C MET A 52 -5.44 -4.44 5.36
N TRP A 53 -5.76 -3.68 6.41
CA TRP A 53 -7.06 -3.73 7.09
C TRP A 53 -8.21 -3.43 6.14
N SER A 54 -8.09 -2.38 5.32
CA SER A 54 -9.15 -1.97 4.40
C SER A 54 -9.43 -3.04 3.34
N VAL A 55 -8.37 -3.63 2.77
CA VAL A 55 -8.51 -4.73 1.80
C VAL A 55 -9.03 -6.00 2.46
N TRP A 56 -8.58 -6.33 3.67
CA TRP A 56 -9.05 -7.52 4.38
C TRP A 56 -10.53 -7.48 4.75
N ASN A 57 -11.07 -6.30 5.07
CA ASN A 57 -12.46 -6.12 5.51
C ASN A 57 -13.43 -5.80 4.37
N THR A 58 -13.01 -5.97 3.11
CA THR A 58 -13.86 -5.72 1.93
C THR A 58 -13.66 -6.79 0.87
N ASP A 59 -14.65 -6.97 0.00
CA ASP A 59 -14.68 -8.07 -0.98
C ASP A 59 -14.46 -7.60 -2.44
N ASN A 60 -14.20 -6.31 -2.65
CA ASN A 60 -13.99 -5.74 -3.97
C ASN A 60 -13.14 -4.46 -3.93
N PHE A 61 -12.58 -4.09 -5.09
CA PHE A 61 -11.72 -2.91 -5.23
C PHE A 61 -12.40 -1.61 -4.79
N ARG A 62 -13.66 -1.42 -5.18
CA ARG A 62 -14.40 -0.18 -4.91
C ARG A 62 -14.51 0.06 -3.42
N ASP A 63 -14.96 -0.95 -2.69
CA ASP A 63 -15.21 -0.83 -1.26
C ASP A 63 -13.89 -0.76 -0.48
N ALA A 64 -12.83 -1.46 -0.91
CA ALA A 64 -11.49 -1.35 -0.33
C ALA A 64 -10.96 0.09 -0.39
N ILE A 65 -11.05 0.73 -1.56
CA ILE A 65 -10.59 2.11 -1.75
C ILE A 65 -11.44 3.10 -0.98
N LEU A 66 -12.77 2.93 -0.98
CA LEU A 66 -13.65 3.81 -0.22
C LEU A 66 -13.41 3.67 1.28
N LEU A 67 -13.21 2.45 1.79
CA LEU A 67 -12.93 2.22 3.20
C LEU A 67 -11.61 2.88 3.61
N ALA A 68 -10.55 2.70 2.80
CA ALA A 68 -9.24 3.30 3.00
C ALA A 68 -9.28 4.85 2.97
N ALA A 69 -9.87 5.43 1.92
CA ALA A 69 -9.93 6.88 1.75
C ALA A 69 -10.76 7.57 2.84
N ASN A 70 -11.78 6.89 3.36
CA ASN A 70 -12.61 7.44 4.44
C ASN A 70 -11.96 7.32 5.83
N LEU A 71 -10.76 6.74 5.99
CA LEU A 71 -10.04 6.76 7.29
C LEU A 71 -9.55 8.15 7.69
N ALA A 72 -9.56 9.13 6.76
CA ALA A 72 -9.10 10.50 6.95
C ALA A 72 -7.60 10.58 7.30
N ASP A 73 -7.15 11.73 7.81
CA ASP A 73 -5.74 12.07 8.06
C ASP A 73 -4.91 11.88 6.77
N ASP A 74 -3.96 10.95 6.72
CA ASP A 74 -3.18 10.61 5.52
C ASP A 74 -3.94 9.65 4.58
N ALA A 75 -5.14 10.07 4.18
CA ALA A 75 -6.08 9.28 3.41
C ALA A 75 -5.56 8.92 2.00
N ASP A 76 -4.80 9.81 1.38
CA ASP A 76 -4.23 9.61 0.04
C ASP A 76 -3.17 8.52 0.07
N SER A 77 -2.26 8.52 1.05
CA SER A 77 -1.26 7.45 1.19
C SER A 77 -1.90 6.09 1.45
N VAL A 78 -2.88 6.03 2.37
CA VAL A 78 -3.57 4.76 2.68
C VAL A 78 -4.34 4.25 1.47
N ALA A 79 -5.09 5.10 0.77
CA ALA A 79 -5.84 4.72 -0.43
C ALA A 79 -4.92 4.30 -1.59
N ALA A 80 -3.77 4.96 -1.77
CA ALA A 80 -2.79 4.59 -2.79
C ALA A 80 -2.12 3.23 -2.50
N THR A 81 -1.80 2.94 -1.23
CA THR A 81 -1.28 1.62 -0.82
C THR A 81 -2.35 0.55 -0.94
N ALA A 82 -3.58 0.81 -0.47
CA ALA A 82 -4.70 -0.12 -0.62
C ALA A 82 -5.01 -0.40 -2.09
N GLY A 83 -4.92 0.62 -2.97
CA GLY A 83 -5.15 0.48 -4.40
C GLY A 83 -4.16 -0.42 -5.12
N GLN A 84 -2.88 -0.43 -4.69
CA GLN A 84 -1.90 -1.39 -5.21
C GLN A 84 -2.27 -2.83 -4.81
N ILE A 85 -2.61 -3.04 -3.54
CA ILE A 85 -2.94 -4.37 -3.00
C ILE A 85 -4.25 -4.90 -3.61
N ALA A 86 -5.32 -4.12 -3.54
CA ALA A 86 -6.62 -4.47 -4.11
C ALA A 86 -6.57 -4.59 -5.64
N GLY A 87 -5.80 -3.72 -6.32
CA GLY A 87 -5.63 -3.77 -7.77
C GLY A 87 -4.92 -5.04 -8.22
N ALA A 88 -3.93 -5.52 -7.46
CA ALA A 88 -3.29 -6.80 -7.71
C ALA A 88 -4.22 -7.99 -7.43
N LEU A 89 -5.06 -7.90 -6.38
CA LEU A 89 -5.96 -8.97 -5.96
C LEU A 89 -7.17 -9.15 -6.90
N TYR A 90 -7.83 -8.05 -7.27
CA TYR A 90 -9.06 -8.06 -8.06
C TYR A 90 -8.82 -7.81 -9.56
N GLY A 91 -7.58 -7.46 -9.93
CA GLY A 91 -7.19 -7.13 -11.29
C GLY A 91 -7.71 -5.77 -11.76
N TYR A 92 -7.16 -5.31 -12.88
CA TYR A 92 -7.56 -4.05 -13.52
C TYR A 92 -9.05 -4.04 -13.95
N SER A 93 -9.59 -5.20 -14.34
CA SER A 93 -11.01 -5.35 -14.67
C SER A 93 -11.94 -5.19 -13.47
N GLY A 94 -11.44 -5.41 -12.24
CA GLY A 94 -12.17 -5.20 -10.99
C GLY A 94 -12.31 -3.73 -10.58
N ILE A 95 -11.59 -2.82 -11.26
CA ILE A 95 -11.69 -1.37 -10.99
C ILE A 95 -12.94 -0.80 -11.68
N PRO A 96 -13.80 -0.05 -10.96
CA PRO A 96 -15.00 0.57 -11.53
C PRO A 96 -14.68 1.35 -12.81
N LEU A 97 -15.46 1.09 -13.87
CA LEU A 97 -15.23 1.67 -15.20
C LEU A 97 -15.32 3.20 -15.14
N GLU A 98 -16.24 3.74 -14.35
CA GLU A 98 -16.42 5.16 -14.16
C GLU A 98 -15.22 5.84 -13.46
N TRP A 99 -14.44 5.10 -12.68
CA TRP A 99 -13.20 5.61 -12.07
C TRP A 99 -12.06 5.59 -13.08
N ARG A 100 -11.92 4.49 -13.83
CA ARG A 100 -10.92 4.37 -14.91
C ARG A 100 -11.09 5.48 -15.96
N ASN A 101 -12.32 5.76 -16.36
CA ASN A 101 -12.62 6.81 -17.34
C ASN A 101 -12.35 8.24 -16.83
N LYS A 102 -12.27 8.45 -15.52
CA LYS A 102 -11.98 9.76 -14.91
C LYS A 102 -10.52 9.93 -14.52
N LEU A 103 -9.75 8.84 -14.45
CA LEU A 103 -8.36 8.89 -14.02
C LEU A 103 -7.51 9.61 -15.08
N VAL A 104 -6.90 10.71 -14.67
CA VAL A 104 -6.01 11.48 -15.55
C VAL A 104 -4.83 10.61 -15.99
N GLN A 105 -4.53 10.63 -17.29
CA GLN A 105 -3.48 9.81 -17.92
C GLN A 105 -3.66 8.29 -17.75
N HIS A 106 -4.90 7.83 -17.56
CA HIS A 106 -5.25 6.41 -17.45
C HIS A 106 -4.55 5.52 -18.48
N GLU A 107 -4.60 5.89 -19.77
CA GLU A 107 -3.99 5.15 -20.88
C GLU A 107 -2.46 5.06 -20.77
N ARG A 108 -1.80 6.12 -20.28
CA ARG A 108 -0.35 6.13 -20.08
C ARG A 108 0.03 5.21 -18.93
N ILE A 109 -0.73 5.25 -17.84
CA ILE A 109 -0.48 4.42 -16.65
C ILE A 109 -0.65 2.93 -16.98
N THR A 110 -1.73 2.56 -17.67
CA THR A 110 -1.98 1.18 -18.09
C THR A 110 -0.94 0.68 -19.09
N LYS A 111 -0.50 1.53 -20.02
CA LYS A 111 0.61 1.22 -20.93
C LYS A 111 1.90 0.92 -20.18
N ILE A 112 2.29 1.76 -19.21
CA ILE A 112 3.50 1.54 -18.40
C ILE A 112 3.39 0.23 -17.61
N ALA A 113 2.23 -0.05 -17.01
CA ALA A 113 2.00 -1.30 -16.28
C ALA A 113 2.19 -2.53 -17.19
N GLY A 114 1.65 -2.48 -18.42
CA GLY A 114 1.87 -3.53 -19.42
C GLY A 114 3.35 -3.67 -19.81
N GLU A 115 4.03 -2.56 -20.10
CA GLU A 115 5.46 -2.59 -20.46
C GLU A 115 6.35 -3.12 -19.33
N LEU A 116 6.01 -2.84 -18.06
CA LEU A 116 6.72 -3.40 -16.91
C LEU A 116 6.49 -4.90 -16.77
N PHE A 117 5.25 -5.37 -16.99
CA PHE A 117 4.91 -6.78 -16.97
C PHE A 117 5.67 -7.56 -18.05
N GLU A 118 5.67 -7.07 -19.30
CA GLU A 118 6.39 -7.70 -20.42
C GLU A 118 7.92 -7.68 -20.26
N ARG A 119 8.46 -6.74 -19.47
CA ARG A 119 9.90 -6.63 -19.19
C ARG A 119 10.34 -7.37 -17.93
N ALA A 120 9.42 -8.06 -17.24
CA ALA A 120 9.76 -8.85 -16.07
C ALA A 120 10.82 -9.91 -16.45
N PRO A 121 11.98 -9.97 -15.78
CA PRO A 121 13.01 -10.97 -16.08
C PRO A 121 12.45 -12.39 -15.90
N GLU A 122 12.76 -13.30 -16.83
CA GLU A 122 12.45 -14.71 -16.64
C GLU A 122 13.21 -15.28 -15.42
N GLY A 123 12.51 -15.93 -14.50
CA GLY A 123 13.11 -16.72 -13.41
C GLY A 123 13.13 -16.14 -12.00
N ILE A 124 12.33 -15.12 -11.66
CA ILE A 124 12.29 -14.54 -10.29
C ILE A 124 10.89 -14.63 -9.64
N PHE A 125 10.20 -15.76 -9.80
CA PHE A 125 9.09 -16.10 -8.92
C PHE A 125 9.14 -17.61 -8.65
N VAL A 126 9.79 -17.97 -7.53
CA VAL A 126 9.69 -19.28 -6.87
C VAL A 126 9.02 -19.05 -5.52
#